data_AF-A0AAU5BM62-F1
#
_entry.id   AF-A0AAU5BM62-F1
#
_cell.length_a   1.000
_cell.length_b   1.000
_cell.length_c   1.000
_cell.angle_alpha   90.00
_cell.angle_beta   90.00
_cell.angle_gamma   90.00
#
_symmetry.space_group_name_H-M   'P 1'
#
loop_
_entity.id
_entity.type
_entity.pdbx_description
1 polymer ?
#
loop_
_entity_poly.entity_id
_entity_poly.type
_entity_poly.pdbx_seq_one_letter_code
_entity_poly.pdbx_strand_id
1 'polypeptide(L)'
;MVFECLTYRAECQDCGAETTCSGVQALVGGSLTWDTEISCPSCGLALADRGGDLPAELRDRLLAEHGAARLTVDPAASEAVAMRVLRTVLGLALADVTSVFHEVVAGRYVGTMPEMERLARGLRAAGVDAVAART
;
A
#
# COMPACT_ATOMS: atom_id res chain seq x y z
N MET A 1 -6.14 1.04 -12.60
CA MET A 1 -4.86 0.71 -11.92
C MET A 1 -4.50 1.89 -11.03
N VAL A 2 -3.98 1.66 -9.83
CA VAL A 2 -3.41 2.71 -8.96
C VAL A 2 -2.02 2.26 -8.57
N PHE A 3 -1.03 3.14 -8.65
CA PHE A 3 0.35 2.81 -8.31
C PHE A 3 1.05 4.02 -7.71
N GLU A 4 2.11 3.75 -6.97
CA GLU A 4 3.09 4.71 -6.49
C GLU A 4 4.48 4.17 -6.82
N CYS A 5 5.39 5.07 -7.18
CA CYS A 5 6.76 4.73 -7.50
C CYS A 5 7.72 5.72 -6.84
N LEU A 6 8.90 5.26 -6.45
CA LEU A 6 9.97 6.12 -6.01
C LEU A 6 11.29 5.70 -6.66
N THR A 7 12.26 6.61 -6.64
CA THR A 7 13.65 6.34 -6.98
C THR A 7 14.51 6.69 -5.78
N TYR A 8 15.46 5.85 -5.44
CA TYR A 8 16.35 6.06 -4.29
C TYR A 8 17.78 5.61 -4.60
N ARG A 9 18.72 6.09 -3.78
CA ARG A 9 20.10 5.65 -3.82
C ARG A 9 20.33 4.56 -2.78
N ALA A 10 21.14 3.58 -3.13
CA ALA A 10 21.61 2.53 -2.24
C ALA A 10 23.03 2.09 -2.67
N GLU A 11 23.70 1.33 -1.82
CA GLU A 11 24.96 0.70 -2.16
C GLU A 11 24.72 -0.55 -3.00
N CYS A 12 25.51 -0.74 -4.05
CA CYS A 12 25.49 -1.95 -4.85
C CYS A 12 25.99 -3.13 -4.00
N GLN A 13 25.18 -4.19 -3.92
CA GLN A 13 25.53 -5.38 -3.12
C GLN A 13 26.74 -6.16 -3.67
N ASP A 14 27.13 -5.92 -4.92
CA ASP A 14 28.27 -6.59 -5.56
C ASP A 14 29.57 -5.77 -5.45
N CYS A 15 29.57 -4.51 -5.86
CA CYS A 15 30.79 -3.69 -5.89
C CYS A 15 30.86 -2.56 -4.84
N GLY A 16 29.79 -2.33 -4.06
CA GLY A 16 29.71 -1.26 -3.06
C GLY A 16 29.56 0.15 -3.62
N ALA A 17 29.58 0.33 -4.95
CA ALA A 17 29.35 1.64 -5.55
C ALA A 17 27.90 2.11 -5.34
N GLU A 18 27.71 3.43 -5.22
CA GLU A 18 26.37 4.00 -5.17
C GLU A 18 25.61 3.70 -6.48
N THR A 19 24.38 3.22 -6.35
CA THR A 19 23.50 2.87 -7.46
C THR A 19 22.12 3.47 -7.26
N THR A 20 21.43 3.69 -8.39
CA THR A 20 20.03 4.11 -8.42
C THR A 20 19.15 2.87 -8.45
N CYS A 21 18.20 2.85 -7.53
CA CYS A 21 17.17 1.83 -7.42
C CYS A 21 15.81 2.48 -7.65
N SER A 22 14.88 1.72 -8.24
CA SER A 22 13.46 2.07 -8.31
C SER A 22 12.65 1.09 -7.46
N GLY A 23 11.53 1.58 -6.93
CA GLY A 23 10.59 0.77 -6.18
C GLY A 23 9.16 1.22 -6.47
N VAL A 24 8.26 0.26 -6.65
CA VAL A 24 6.88 0.49 -7.04
C VAL A 24 5.95 -0.37 -6.19
N GLN A 25 4.79 0.18 -5.84
CA GLN A 25 3.65 -0.62 -5.40
C GLN A 25 2.45 -0.30 -6.31
N ALA A 26 1.73 -1.32 -6.72
CA ALA A 26 0.57 -1.19 -7.59
C ALA A 26 -0.62 -2.03 -7.10
N LEU A 27 -1.82 -1.52 -7.35
CA LEU A 27 -3.08 -2.25 -7.23
C LEU A 27 -3.56 -2.62 -8.64
N VAL A 28 -3.39 -3.88 -9.01
CA VAL A 28 -3.71 -4.46 -10.32
C VAL A 28 -4.70 -5.61 -10.12
N GLY A 29 -5.85 -5.56 -10.80
CA GLY A 29 -6.85 -6.63 -10.72
C GLY A 29 -7.43 -6.88 -9.31
N GLY A 30 -7.33 -5.93 -8.39
CA GLY A 30 -7.78 -6.09 -6.99
C GLY A 30 -6.70 -6.64 -6.04
N SER A 31 -5.53 -7.00 -6.56
CA SER A 31 -4.38 -7.47 -5.80
C SER A 31 -3.29 -6.42 -5.74
N LEU A 32 -2.63 -6.33 -4.58
CA LEU A 32 -1.41 -5.54 -4.43
C LEU A 32 -0.24 -6.33 -5.00
N THR A 33 0.60 -5.62 -5.74
CA THR A 33 1.87 -6.11 -6.24
C THR A 33 2.92 -5.04 -5.99
N TRP A 34 4.17 -5.45 -5.93
CA TRP A 34 5.30 -4.53 -5.90
C TRP A 34 6.42 -5.06 -6.79
N ASP A 35 7.29 -4.13 -7.16
CA ASP A 35 8.49 -4.39 -7.92
C ASP A 35 9.61 -3.44 -7.47
N THR A 36 10.83 -3.94 -7.45
CA THR A 36 12.04 -3.15 -7.29
C THR A 36 13.01 -3.47 -8.39
N GLU A 37 13.74 -2.47 -8.86
CA GLU A 37 14.80 -2.65 -9.84
C GLU A 37 16.06 -1.92 -9.39
N ILE A 38 17.21 -2.52 -9.66
CA ILE A 38 18.52 -1.97 -9.38
C ILE A 38 19.36 -2.09 -10.64
N SER A 39 20.06 -1.01 -11.01
CA SER A 39 21.01 -1.01 -12.11
C SER A 39 22.30 -0.29 -11.69
N CYS A 40 23.37 -1.04 -11.45
CA CYS A 40 24.67 -0.50 -11.10
C CYS A 40 25.50 -0.20 -12.35
N PRO A 41 25.81 1.07 -12.65
CA PRO A 41 26.64 1.42 -13.81
C PRO A 41 28.12 1.05 -13.61
N SER A 42 28.56 0.80 -12.37
CA SER A 42 29.97 0.56 -12.05
C SER A 42 30.40 -0.89 -12.33
N CYS A 43 29.62 -1.88 -11.91
CA CYS A 43 29.92 -3.30 -12.16
C CYS A 43 28.97 -3.97 -13.16
N GLY A 44 27.88 -3.30 -13.56
CA GLY A 44 26.88 -3.83 -14.48
C GLY A 44 25.83 -4.73 -13.82
N LEU A 45 25.77 -4.80 -12.49
CA LEU A 45 24.71 -5.52 -11.78
C LEU A 45 23.33 -4.96 -12.17
N ALA A 46 22.45 -5.85 -12.63
CA ALA A 46 21.05 -5.55 -12.90
C ALA A 46 20.18 -6.59 -12.20
N LEU A 47 19.32 -6.15 -11.28
CA LEU A 47 18.42 -7.01 -10.51
C LEU A 47 17.01 -6.44 -10.56
N ALA A 48 16.03 -7.34 -10.60
CA ALA A 48 14.62 -7.01 -10.41
C ALA A 48 14.00 -8.04 -9.48
N ASP A 49 13.18 -7.56 -8.53
CA ASP A 49 12.40 -8.40 -7.63
C ASP A 49 10.94 -7.96 -7.64
N ARG A 50 10.03 -8.89 -7.33
CA ARG A 50 8.58 -8.66 -7.35
C ARG A 50 7.84 -9.59 -6.41
N GLY A 51 6.78 -9.10 -5.82
CA GLY A 51 5.95 -9.88 -4.91
C GLY A 51 4.55 -9.33 -4.71
N GLY A 52 3.79 -9.98 -3.81
CA GLY A 52 2.47 -9.55 -3.37
C GLY A 52 2.54 -8.77 -2.07
N ASP A 53 3.14 -9.37 -1.03
CA ASP A 53 3.31 -8.73 0.28
C ASP A 53 4.45 -7.71 0.20
N LEU A 54 4.12 -6.43 0.42
CA LEU A 54 5.05 -5.33 0.31
C LEU A 54 6.12 -5.38 1.42
N PRO A 55 7.42 -5.39 1.10
CA PRO A 55 8.48 -5.32 2.10
C PRO A 55 8.38 -4.03 2.92
N ALA A 56 8.57 -4.14 4.24
CA ALA A 56 8.42 -3.01 5.16
C ALA A 56 9.30 -1.81 4.78
N GLU A 57 10.55 -2.06 4.38
CA GLU A 57 11.48 -1.01 3.95
C GLU A 57 11.01 -0.26 2.70
N LEU A 58 10.41 -0.97 1.75
CA LEU A 58 9.85 -0.34 0.55
C LEU A 58 8.59 0.45 0.88
N ARG A 59 7.74 -0.09 1.77
CA ARG A 59 6.56 0.62 2.29
C ARG A 59 6.94 1.93 2.97
N ASP A 60 7.93 1.91 3.85
CA ASP A 60 8.38 3.10 4.57
C ASP A 60 8.93 4.16 3.62
N ARG A 61 9.69 3.74 2.59
CA ARG A 61 10.17 4.64 1.53
C ARG A 61 9.02 5.25 0.72
N LEU A 62 8.02 4.46 0.33
CA LEU A 62 6.83 4.95 -0.38
C LEU A 62 6.06 5.97 0.46
N LEU A 63 5.87 5.69 1.75
CA LEU A 63 5.22 6.61 2.67
C LEU A 63 6.01 7.90 2.89
N ALA A 64 7.34 7.81 2.97
CA ALA A 64 8.20 8.98 3.09
C ALA A 64 8.18 9.87 1.83
N GLU A 65 8.16 9.25 0.65
CA GLU A 65 8.13 9.95 -0.64
C GLU A 65 6.76 10.59 -0.94
N HIS A 66 5.69 9.81 -0.79
CA HIS A 66 4.35 10.20 -1.25
C HIS A 66 3.44 10.74 -0.14
N GLY A 67 3.83 10.55 1.12
CA GLY A 67 2.96 10.76 2.26
C GLY A 67 1.90 9.66 2.40
N ALA A 68 1.32 9.58 3.60
CA ALA A 68 0.28 8.60 3.89
C ALA A 68 -1.07 8.99 3.26
N ALA A 69 -1.69 8.04 2.56
CA ALA A 69 -3.08 8.13 2.15
C ALA A 69 -3.98 7.68 3.31
N ARG A 70 -5.19 8.24 3.36
CA ARG A 70 -6.21 7.98 4.38
C ARG A 70 -7.44 7.34 3.74
N LEU A 71 -8.03 6.38 4.45
CA LEU A 71 -9.34 5.83 4.10
C LEU A 71 -10.44 6.60 4.83
N THR A 72 -11.40 7.11 4.08
CA THR A 72 -12.60 7.76 4.60
C THR A 72 -13.82 6.94 4.17
N VAL A 73 -14.76 6.72 5.10
CA VAL A 73 -16.04 6.05 4.84
C VAL A 73 -17.19 6.96 5.23
N ASP A 74 -18.32 6.84 4.54
CA ASP A 74 -19.55 7.52 4.96
C ASP A 74 -19.97 7.06 6.38
N PRO A 75 -20.20 7.98 7.33
CA PRO A 75 -20.72 7.65 8.66
C PRO A 75 -22.05 6.86 8.66
N ALA A 76 -22.84 6.96 7.59
CA ALA A 76 -24.08 6.21 7.41
C ALA A 76 -23.86 4.74 6.99
N ALA A 77 -22.60 4.33 6.77
CA ALA A 77 -22.25 2.98 6.38
C ALA A 77 -22.72 1.93 7.40
N SER A 78 -23.19 0.79 6.89
CA SER A 78 -23.49 -0.36 7.74
C SER A 78 -22.19 -0.91 8.35
N GLU A 79 -22.02 -0.72 9.66
CA GLU A 79 -20.88 -1.23 10.45
C GLU A 79 -20.58 -2.71 10.18
N ALA A 80 -21.62 -3.55 10.20
CA ALA A 80 -21.48 -4.99 9.96
C ALA A 80 -20.97 -5.32 8.54
N VAL A 81 -21.37 -4.55 7.53
CA VAL A 81 -20.89 -4.71 6.15
C VAL A 81 -19.44 -4.22 6.05
N ALA A 82 -19.14 -3.03 6.59
CA ALA A 82 -17.81 -2.44 6.56
C ALA A 82 -16.79 -3.34 7.27
N MET A 83 -17.08 -3.81 8.48
CA MET A 83 -16.22 -4.74 9.22
C MET A 83 -16.00 -6.05 8.45
N ARG A 84 -17.04 -6.61 7.81
CA ARG A 84 -16.89 -7.84 7.01
C ARG A 84 -15.92 -7.64 5.84
N VAL A 85 -16.04 -6.51 5.14
CA VAL A 85 -15.14 -6.16 4.04
C VAL A 85 -13.72 -5.96 4.55
N LEU A 86 -13.52 -5.13 5.57
CA LEU A 86 -12.19 -4.87 6.16
C LEU A 86 -11.52 -6.17 6.60
N ARG A 87 -12.27 -7.05 7.27
CA ARG A 87 -11.78 -8.36 7.71
C ARG A 87 -11.31 -9.22 6.54
N THR A 88 -12.10 -9.26 5.47
CA THR A 88 -11.82 -10.09 4.28
C THR A 88 -10.62 -9.55 3.51
N VAL A 89 -10.54 -8.23 3.32
CA VAL A 89 -9.48 -7.60 2.52
C VAL A 89 -8.14 -7.61 3.27
N LEU A 90 -8.16 -7.41 4.60
CA LEU A 90 -6.96 -7.38 5.45
C LEU A 90 -6.58 -8.74 6.05
N GLY A 91 -7.43 -9.77 5.92
CA GLY A 91 -7.17 -11.09 6.49
C GLY A 91 -7.19 -11.14 8.03
N LEU A 92 -7.95 -10.24 8.68
CA LEU A 92 -7.93 -10.05 10.13
C LEU A 92 -8.86 -11.00 10.91
N ALA A 93 -8.59 -11.17 12.20
CA ALA A 93 -9.54 -11.74 13.14
C ALA A 93 -10.63 -10.72 13.53
N LEU A 94 -11.67 -11.18 14.25
CA LEU A 94 -12.78 -10.30 14.63
C LEU A 94 -12.36 -9.18 15.59
N ALA A 95 -11.48 -9.47 16.55
CA ALA A 95 -11.01 -8.47 17.52
C ALA A 95 -10.22 -7.34 16.83
N ASP A 96 -9.34 -7.70 15.89
CA ASP A 96 -8.49 -6.75 15.19
C ASP A 96 -9.29 -5.85 14.24
N VAL A 97 -10.32 -6.40 13.58
CA VAL A 97 -11.13 -5.61 12.65
C VAL A 97 -12.00 -4.57 13.35
N THR A 98 -12.43 -4.82 14.59
CA THR A 98 -13.17 -3.80 15.37
C THR A 98 -12.30 -2.57 15.62
N SER A 99 -11.04 -2.78 16.02
CA SER A 99 -10.09 -1.67 16.21
C SER A 99 -9.85 -0.92 14.90
N VAL A 100 -9.61 -1.63 13.80
CA VAL A 100 -9.42 -1.03 12.48
C VAL A 100 -10.65 -0.23 12.04
N PHE A 101 -11.85 -0.76 12.23
CA PHE A 101 -13.09 -0.07 11.88
C PHE A 101 -13.22 1.27 12.63
N HIS A 102 -12.92 1.29 13.93
CA HIS A 102 -12.93 2.54 14.70
C HIS A 102 -11.90 3.56 14.20
N GLU A 103 -10.70 3.11 13.81
CA GLU A 103 -9.70 4.00 13.19
C GLU A 103 -10.18 4.53 11.82
N VAL A 104 -10.88 3.72 11.03
CA VAL A 104 -11.43 4.14 9.73
C VAL A 104 -12.53 5.18 9.91
N VAL A 105 -13.51 4.92 10.78
CA VAL A 105 -14.61 5.88 11.06
C VAL A 105 -14.08 7.18 11.67
N ALA A 106 -13.05 7.10 12.51
CA ALA A 106 -12.40 8.27 13.05
C ALA A 106 -11.48 9.00 12.04
N GLY A 107 -11.39 8.50 10.80
CA GLY A 107 -10.52 9.05 9.78
C GLY A 107 -9.06 9.04 10.20
N ARG A 108 -8.60 8.03 10.95
CA ARG A 108 -7.22 7.85 11.42
C ARG A 108 -6.47 6.72 10.72
N TYR A 109 -7.18 5.81 10.07
CA TYR A 109 -6.57 4.70 9.34
C TYR A 109 -5.85 5.16 8.07
N VAL A 110 -4.56 4.81 7.97
CA VAL A 110 -3.66 5.28 6.91
C VAL A 110 -2.77 4.16 6.35
N GLY A 111 -2.28 4.37 5.13
CA GLY A 111 -1.27 3.54 4.49
C GLY A 111 -0.85 4.14 3.15
N THR A 112 -0.29 3.33 2.26
CA THR A 112 0.03 3.78 0.91
C THR A 112 -1.25 4.00 0.09
N MET A 113 -1.20 4.78 -1.00
CA MET A 113 -2.39 4.98 -1.84
C MET A 113 -2.93 3.66 -2.43
N PRO A 114 -2.10 2.72 -2.94
CA PRO A 114 -2.59 1.43 -3.40
C PRO A 114 -3.29 0.61 -2.31
N GLU A 115 -2.78 0.63 -1.07
CA GLU A 115 -3.40 -0.06 0.07
C GLU A 115 -4.77 0.53 0.41
N MET A 116 -4.86 1.86 0.54
CA MET A 116 -6.12 2.53 0.86
C MET A 116 -7.15 2.36 -0.26
N GLU A 117 -6.73 2.45 -1.52
CA GLU A 117 -7.64 2.25 -2.66
C GLU A 117 -8.16 0.80 -2.72
N ARG A 118 -7.35 -0.20 -2.33
CA ARG A 118 -7.82 -1.60 -2.27
C ARG A 118 -8.98 -1.75 -1.29
N LEU A 119 -8.89 -1.10 -0.12
CA LEU A 119 -9.96 -1.09 0.87
C LEU A 119 -11.17 -0.29 0.37
N ALA A 120 -10.96 0.91 -0.18
CA ALA A 120 -12.02 1.74 -0.71
C ALA A 120 -12.82 1.04 -1.82
N ARG A 121 -12.15 0.29 -2.71
CA ARG A 121 -12.82 -0.54 -3.73
C ARG A 121 -13.61 -1.69 -3.14
N GLY A 122 -13.04 -2.38 -2.15
CA GLY A 122 -13.75 -3.46 -1.46
C GLY A 122 -15.04 -2.97 -0.79
N LEU A 123 -14.98 -1.80 -0.16
CA LEU A 123 -16.13 -1.17 0.50
C LEU A 123 -17.18 -0.73 -0.52
N ARG A 124 -16.76 -0.04 -1.59
CA ARG A 124 -17.67 0.37 -2.67
C ARG A 124 -18.35 -0.81 -3.35
N ALA A 125 -17.63 -1.91 -3.57
CA ALA A 125 -18.20 -3.14 -4.13
C ALA A 125 -19.27 -3.77 -3.22
N ALA A 126 -19.23 -3.49 -1.91
CA ALA A 126 -20.24 -3.91 -0.94
C ALA A 126 -21.33 -2.87 -0.69
N GLY A 127 -21.37 -1.78 -1.47
CA GLY A 127 -22.35 -0.69 -1.33
C GLY A 127 -22.04 0.29 -0.19
N VAL A 128 -20.80 0.33 0.30
CA VAL A 128 -20.34 1.31 1.29
C VAL A 128 -19.51 2.38 0.57
N ASP A 129 -19.97 3.63 0.63
CA ASP A 129 -19.22 4.75 0.07
C ASP A 129 -17.92 4.97 0.84
N ALA A 130 -16.81 4.90 0.10
CA ALA A 130 -15.47 4.99 0.64
C ALA A 130 -14.50 5.61 -0.36
N VAL A 131 -13.57 6.42 0.15
CA VAL A 131 -12.58 7.15 -0.64
C VAL A 131 -11.20 6.99 -0.02
N ALA A 132 -10.20 6.75 -0.86
CA ALA A 132 -8.79 6.87 -0.51
C ALA A 132 -8.28 8.24 -0.98
N ALA A 133 -7.72 9.04 -0.07
CA ALA A 133 -7.22 10.38 -0.40
C ALA A 133 -5.98 10.75 0.41
N ARG A 134 -5.13 11.62 -0.17
CA ARG A 134 -4.12 12.37 0.59
C ARG A 134 -4.73 13.70 1.00
N THR A 135 -4.53 14.08 2.25
CA THR A 135 -4.89 15.41 2.78
C THR A 135 -3.82 16.42 2.44
#